data_AF-A0A352X181-F1
#
_entry.id   AF-A0A352X181-F1
#
_cell.length_a   1.000
_cell.length_b   1.000
_cell.length_c   1.000
_cell.angle_alpha   90.00
_cell.angle_beta   90.00
_cell.angle_gamma   90.00
#
_symmetry.space_group_name_H-M   'P 1'
#
loop_
_entity.id
_entity.type
_entity.pdbx_description
1 polymer ?
#
loop_
_entity_poly.entity_id
_entity_poly.type
_entity_poly.pdbx_seq_one_letter_code
_entity_poly.pdbx_strand_id
1 'polypeptide(L)'
;IVTACEAIIISFIAPFVAFLSTIPSCVMGGVCIALYGFIAVSGLKMLQKVDLDDNRNLFTASVILITGVGGFILTFGTITVTTVACALILGILTNVMLSKKKA
;
A
#
# COMPACT_ATOMS: atom_id res chain seq x y z
N ILE A 1 -18.08 -15.64 0.03
CA ILE A 1 -18.28 -16.93 0.74
C ILE A 1 -18.07 -18.09 -0.23
N VAL A 2 -18.80 -18.14 -1.35
CA VAL A 2 -18.61 -19.19 -2.39
C VAL A 2 -17.16 -19.26 -2.88
N THR A 3 -16.54 -18.14 -3.24
CA THR A 3 -15.12 -18.05 -3.64
C THR A 3 -14.13 -18.49 -2.55
N ALA A 4 -14.48 -18.30 -1.28
CA ALA A 4 -13.63 -18.74 -0.17
C ALA A 4 -13.69 -20.26 0.00
N CYS A 5 -14.88 -20.86 -0.09
CA CYS A 5 -15.06 -22.31 -0.08
C CYS A 5 -14.34 -22.98 -1.27
N GLU A 6 -14.44 -22.39 -2.45
CA GLU A 6 -13.78 -22.88 -3.66
C GLU A 6 -12.25 -22.84 -3.56
N ALA A 7 -11.68 -21.74 -3.03
CA ALA A 7 -10.25 -21.63 -2.79
C ALA A 7 -9.74 -22.71 -1.82
N ILE A 8 -10.50 -23.01 -0.76
CA ILE A 8 -10.15 -24.06 0.20
C ILE A 8 -10.14 -25.42 -0.48
N ILE A 9 -11.18 -25.77 -1.24
CA ILE A 9 -11.30 -27.07 -1.92
C ILE A 9 -10.20 -27.24 -2.99
N ILE A 10 -9.94 -26.19 -3.77
CA ILE A 10 -8.89 -26.18 -4.81
C ILE A 10 -7.49 -26.31 -4.19
N SER A 11 -7.26 -25.75 -2.99
CA SER A 11 -5.97 -25.89 -2.29
C SER A 11 -5.62 -27.34 -1.92
N PHE A 12 -6.61 -28.24 -1.80
CA PHE A 12 -6.38 -29.67 -1.56
C PHE A 12 -6.19 -30.48 -2.86
N ILE A 13 -6.41 -29.86 -4.03
CA ILE A 13 -6.29 -30.53 -5.32
C ILE A 13 -4.82 -30.44 -5.81
N ALA A 14 -4.06 -31.50 -5.54
CA ALA A 14 -2.64 -31.61 -5.89
C ALA A 14 -2.28 -31.28 -7.37
N PRO A 15 -3.04 -31.68 -8.41
CA PRO A 15 -2.67 -31.38 -9.79
C PRO A 15 -2.75 -29.89 -10.14
N PHE A 16 -3.65 -29.14 -9.51
CA PHE A 16 -3.75 -27.68 -9.73
C PHE A 16 -2.59 -26.94 -9.06
N VAL A 17 -2.20 -27.36 -7.85
CA VAL A 17 -1.05 -26.79 -7.14
C VAL A 17 0.25 -27.04 -7.92
N ALA A 18 0.43 -28.25 -8.47
CA ALA A 18 1.58 -28.56 -9.31
C ALA A 18 1.64 -27.69 -10.58
N PHE A 19 0.49 -27.43 -11.21
CA PHE A 19 0.39 -26.52 -12.35
C PHE A 19 0.81 -25.09 -11.98
N LEU A 20 0.36 -24.56 -10.84
CA LEU A 20 0.78 -23.25 -10.34
C LEU A 20 2.30 -23.17 -10.09
N SER A 21 2.91 -24.23 -9.55
CA SER A 21 4.36 -24.31 -9.35
C SER A 21 5.16 -24.38 -10.65
N THR A 22 4.52 -24.67 -11.78
CA THR A 22 5.18 -24.68 -13.11
C THR A 22 5.26 -23.27 -13.71
N ILE A 23 4.56 -22.28 -13.13
CA ILE A 23 4.53 -20.90 -13.64
C ILE A 23 5.90 -20.24 -13.40
N PRO A 24 6.55 -19.69 -14.45
CA PRO A 24 7.84 -19.01 -14.30
C PRO A 24 7.76 -17.79 -13.38
N SER A 25 8.82 -17.55 -12.62
CA SER A 25 8.95 -16.38 -11.73
C SER A 25 8.79 -15.05 -12.47
N CYS A 26 9.23 -14.98 -13.73
CA CYS A 26 9.07 -13.78 -14.59
C CYS A 26 7.60 -13.41 -14.80
N VAL A 27 6.69 -14.39 -14.93
CA VAL A 27 5.26 -14.15 -15.13
C VAL A 27 4.60 -13.76 -13.82
N MET A 28 4.93 -14.45 -12.72
CA MET A 28 4.42 -14.07 -11.39
C MET A 28 4.83 -12.64 -11.02
N GLY A 29 6.07 -12.24 -11.31
CA GLY A 29 6.53 -10.86 -11.12
C GLY A 29 5.70 -9.84 -11.91
N GLY A 30 5.43 -10.12 -13.19
CA GLY A 30 4.59 -9.25 -14.03
C GLY A 30 3.16 -9.07 -13.49
N VAL A 31 2.53 -10.17 -13.06
CA VAL A 31 1.20 -10.12 -12.43
C VAL A 31 1.23 -9.33 -11.13
N CYS A 32 2.23 -9.53 -10.27
CA CYS A 32 2.38 -8.77 -9.03
C CYS A 32 2.56 -7.27 -9.31
N ILE A 33 3.38 -6.88 -10.28
CA ILE A 33 3.56 -5.47 -10.67
C ILE A 33 2.23 -4.86 -11.13
N ALA A 34 1.45 -5.57 -11.95
CA ALA A 34 0.15 -5.10 -12.41
C ALA A 34 -0.84 -4.94 -11.24
N LEU A 35 -0.91 -5.92 -10.33
CA LEU A 35 -1.79 -5.89 -9.16
C LEU A 35 -1.42 -4.76 -8.20
N TYR A 36 -0.14 -4.64 -7.82
CA TYR A 36 0.32 -3.56 -6.95
C TYR A 36 0.21 -2.18 -7.62
N GLY A 37 0.42 -2.11 -8.94
CA GLY A 37 0.19 -0.91 -9.73
C GLY A 37 -1.28 -0.47 -9.69
N PHE A 38 -2.22 -1.41 -9.84
CA PHE A 38 -3.65 -1.10 -9.75
C PHE A 38 -4.06 -0.61 -8.35
N ILE A 39 -3.49 -1.21 -7.29
CA ILE A 39 -3.69 -0.75 -5.91
C ILE A 39 -3.18 0.68 -5.74
N ALA A 40 -1.99 1.00 -6.26
CA ALA A 40 -1.42 2.35 -6.20
C ALA A 40 -2.28 3.39 -6.93
N VAL A 41 -2.75 3.08 -8.15
CA VAL A 41 -3.64 3.96 -8.94
C VAL A 41 -4.98 4.17 -8.23
N SER A 42 -5.54 3.13 -7.61
CA SER A 42 -6.75 3.24 -6.79
C SER A 42 -6.57 4.20 -5.61
N GLY A 43 -5.40 4.14 -4.94
CA GLY A 43 -5.02 5.09 -3.90
C GLY A 43 -4.93 6.54 -4.41
N LEU A 44 -4.28 6.75 -5.55
CA LEU A 44 -4.20 8.08 -6.20
C LEU A 44 -5.57 8.62 -6.59
N LYS A 45 -6.48 7.76 -7.08
CA LYS A 45 -7.87 8.13 -7.39
C LYS A 45 -8.63 8.57 -6.12
N MET A 46 -8.27 8.02 -4.96
CA MET A 46 -8.84 8.46 -3.69
C MET A 46 -8.33 9.85 -3.28
N LEU A 47 -7.05 10.16 -3.55
CA LEU A 47 -6.47 11.49 -3.32
C LEU A 47 -7.08 12.57 -4.22
N GLN A 48 -7.48 12.24 -5.45
CA GLN A 48 -8.10 13.21 -6.38
C GLN A 48 -9.40 13.82 -5.85
N LYS A 49 -10.09 13.16 -4.92
CA LYS A 49 -11.31 13.70 -4.28
C LYS A 49 -11.03 14.83 -3.29
N VAL A 50 -9.77 15.07 -2.94
CA VAL A 50 -9.35 16.06 -1.95
C VAL A 50 -8.86 17.31 -2.68
N ASP A 51 -9.24 18.50 -2.19
CA ASP A 51 -8.71 19.77 -2.69
C ASP A 51 -7.22 19.89 -2.36
N LEU A 52 -6.37 19.79 -3.39
CA LEU A 52 -4.92 19.96 -3.31
C LEU A 52 -4.49 21.44 -3.44
N ASP A 53 -5.43 22.35 -3.69
CA ASP A 53 -5.16 23.80 -3.64
C ASP A 53 -4.97 24.29 -2.20
N ASP A 54 -5.60 23.59 -1.23
CA ASP A 54 -5.31 23.81 0.19
C ASP A 54 -3.91 23.26 0.52
N ASN A 55 -3.01 24.18 0.85
CA ASN A 55 -1.65 23.91 1.30
C ASN A 55 -1.59 22.86 2.43
N ARG A 56 -2.63 22.74 3.28
CA ARG A 56 -2.68 21.73 4.35
C ARG A 56 -2.76 20.31 3.80
N ASN A 57 -3.63 20.11 2.83
CA ASN A 57 -3.86 18.82 2.19
C ASN A 57 -2.67 18.47 1.29
N LEU A 58 -2.18 19.46 0.53
CA LEU A 58 -1.00 19.30 -0.34
C LEU A 58 0.24 18.92 0.47
N PHE A 59 0.49 19.58 1.60
CA PHE A 59 1.64 19.26 2.45
C PHE A 59 1.53 17.86 3.05
N THR A 60 0.35 17.48 3.56
CA THR A 60 0.11 16.14 4.12
C THR A 60 0.32 15.04 3.07
N ALA A 61 -0.22 15.22 1.86
CA ALA A 61 -0.04 14.28 0.76
C ALA A 61 1.43 14.16 0.33
N SER A 62 2.15 15.29 0.30
CA SER A 62 3.57 15.34 -0.06
C SER A 62 4.43 14.56 0.94
N VAL A 63 4.16 14.70 2.24
CA VAL A 63 4.86 13.96 3.31
C VAL A 63 4.60 12.45 3.19
N ILE A 64 3.36 12.03 2.97
CA ILE A 64 3.02 10.61 2.81
C ILE A 64 3.74 10.01 1.59
N LEU A 65 3.74 10.72 0.46
CA LEU A 65 4.38 10.26 -0.77
C LEU A 65 5.89 10.18 -0.66
N ILE A 66 6.56 11.21 -0.09
CA ILE A 66 8.02 11.20 0.03
C ILE A 66 8.50 10.12 1.02
N THR A 67 7.81 9.93 2.15
CA THR A 67 8.19 8.92 3.13
C THR A 67 7.90 7.50 2.63
N GLY A 68 6.77 7.30 1.93
CA GLY A 68 6.36 6.00 1.41
C GLY A 68 7.18 5.53 0.20
N VAL A 69 7.32 6.39 -0.82
CA VAL A 69 8.05 6.08 -2.05
C VAL A 69 9.57 6.24 -1.86
N GLY A 70 10.00 7.20 -1.03
CA GLY A 70 11.42 7.48 -0.78
C GLY A 70 12.15 6.45 0.08
N GLY A 71 11.50 5.34 0.45
CA GLY A 71 12.17 4.22 1.12
C GLY A 71 12.58 4.51 2.57
N PHE A 72 11.85 5.39 3.27
CA PHE A 72 12.21 5.81 4.62
C PHE A 72 11.92 4.72 5.66
N ILE A 73 12.96 4.07 6.16
CA ILE A 73 12.86 3.01 7.18
C ILE A 73 13.37 3.58 8.50
N LEU A 74 12.54 3.53 9.55
CA LEU A 74 12.94 3.91 10.90
C LEU A 74 13.21 2.67 11.72
N THR A 75 14.47 2.49 12.10
CA THR A 75 14.89 1.40 12.99
C THR A 75 15.13 1.97 14.38
N PHE A 76 14.22 1.71 15.32
CA PHE A 76 14.38 2.06 16.73
C PHE A 76 14.85 0.83 17.50
N GLY A 77 16.17 0.64 17.58
CA GLY A 77 16.79 -0.49 18.26
C GLY A 77 16.35 -1.83 17.65
N THR A 78 15.40 -2.50 18.31
CA THR A 78 14.86 -3.82 17.91
C THR A 78 13.61 -3.73 17.03
N ILE A 79 12.96 -2.57 16.93
CA ILE A 79 11.73 -2.39 16.15
C ILE A 79 12.06 -1.70 14.83
N THR A 80 11.85 -2.40 13.72
CA THR A 80 11.93 -1.86 12.36
C THR A 80 10.56 -1.43 11.89
N VAL A 81 10.35 -0.13 11.73
CA VAL A 81 9.13 0.41 11.15
C VAL A 81 9.30 0.40 9.63
N THR A 82 8.44 -0.35 8.94
CA THR A 82 8.45 -0.45 7.48
C THR A 82 8.11 0.90 6.85
N THR A 83 8.54 1.12 5.62
CA THR A 83 8.33 2.39 4.89
C THR A 83 6.87 2.82 4.84
N VAL A 84 5.97 1.86 4.61
CA VAL A 84 4.52 2.09 4.59
C VAL A 84 3.99 2.49 5.96
N ALA A 85 4.46 1.83 7.03
CA ALA A 85 4.06 2.16 8.39
C ALA A 85 4.59 3.55 8.80
N CYS A 86 5.84 3.89 8.46
CA CYS A 86 6.42 5.22 8.66
C CYS A 86 5.58 6.30 7.96
N ALA A 87 5.25 6.09 6.68
CA ALA A 87 4.47 7.03 5.88
C ALA A 87 3.08 7.27 6.47
N LEU A 88 2.43 6.22 6.98
CA LEU A 88 1.13 6.31 7.61
C LEU A 88 1.19 7.07 8.94
N ILE A 89 2.18 6.77 9.80
CA ILE A 89 2.38 7.46 11.08
C ILE A 89 2.66 8.94 10.86
N LEU A 90 3.62 9.28 9.98
CA LEU A 90 3.97 10.67 9.67
C LEU A 90 2.83 11.42 8.97
N GLY A 91 2.07 10.74 8.11
CA GLY A 91 0.89 11.30 7.47
C GLY A 91 -0.19 11.69 8.46
N ILE A 92 -0.51 10.79 9.42
CA ILE A 92 -1.47 11.06 10.48
C ILE A 92 -0.98 12.21 11.37
N LEU A 93 0.29 12.18 11.77
CA LEU A 93 0.89 13.21 12.62
C LEU A 93 0.80 14.60 11.94
N THR A 94 1.18 14.67 10.67
CA THR A 94 1.14 15.89 9.85
C THR A 94 -0.29 16.39 9.69
N ASN A 95 -1.24 15.51 9.38
CA ASN A 95 -2.65 15.87 9.25
C ASN A 95 -3.20 16.48 10.56
N VAL A 96 -2.89 15.86 11.72
CA VAL A 96 -3.35 16.35 13.03
C VAL A 96 -2.71 17.68 13.39
N MET A 97 -1.41 17.85 13.13
CA MET A 97 -0.70 19.10 13.42
C MET A 97 -1.22 20.26 12.57
N LEU A 98 -1.52 20.03 11.28
CA LEU A 98 -2.07 21.07 10.41
C LEU A 98 -3.58 21.31 10.62
N SER A 99 -4.35 20.29 11.03
CA SER A 99 -5.78 20.43 11.33
C SER A 99 -6.05 21.27 12.58
N LYS A 100 -5.12 21.29 13.55
CA LYS A 100 -5.24 22.08 14.79
C LYS A 100 -5.17 23.60 14.61
N LYS A 101 -4.82 24.15 13.44
CA LYS A 101 -4.80 25.60 13.21
C LYS A 101 -6.16 26.12 12.73
N LYS A 102 -7.17 26.03 13.60
CA LYS A 102 -8.35 26.91 13.61
C LYS A 102 -8.40 27.53 15.01
N ALA A 103 -7.64 28.61 15.17
CA ALA A 103 -7.81 29.61 16.22
C ALA A 103 -7.57 30.96 15.54
#